data_AF-A0A2V2ERA3-F1
#
_entry.id   AF-A0A2V2ERA3-F1
#
_cell.length_a   1.000
_cell.length_b   1.000
_cell.length_c   1.000
_cell.angle_alpha   90.00
_cell.angle_beta   90.00
_cell.angle_gamma   90.00
#
_symmetry.space_group_name_H-M   'P 1'
#
loop_
_entity.id
_entity.type
_entity.pdbx_description
1 polymer ?
#
loop_
_entity_poly.entity_id
_entity_poly.type
_entity_poly.pdbx_seq_one_letter_code
_entity_poly.pdbx_strand_id
1 'polypeptide(L)'
;MKKILLTVLLLIFILPQTSAWADEANSEITLIINDFPYVFAENDARAVLKDGRVYVPLRVVANALDCEIEWYEAVQTVVINERNYTGEPVLDNQENKLAILINGEKLASNEAVGEAFINEQGFTLVPLRAVGESLDCTVVWQDNVVLINKNKHQETVDNPNNGSHETIAPTNNTVVDVPTIFGPSTLNAEEINNYLDYMKPFLKARAENNGTVFYDYPDNIAELYISIGNKYGIRGDVALCQALKETGYFQYGGIVEPWQNNFCGLGATGVAYTEEDTVSGVDGTLVYIIPGTHGVTFATVAAGVEAHIQHLYAYATNGELPNGTEMIDPRFNHYYRGTATYWNDLNGRWAVPGDGYGESIIRDYWQKIYNYNR
;
A
#
# COMPACT_ATOMS: atom_id res chain seq x y z
N MET A 1 58.39 -31.29 -66.41
CA MET A 1 57.51 -31.99 -65.43
C MET A 1 57.74 -31.37 -64.05
N LYS A 2 56.66 -31.28 -63.27
CA LYS A 2 56.52 -30.75 -61.90
C LYS A 2 56.12 -29.27 -61.77
N LYS A 3 54.83 -29.12 -61.45
CA LYS A 3 54.12 -27.96 -60.91
C LYS A 3 54.60 -27.69 -59.47
N ILE A 4 54.75 -26.42 -59.06
CA ILE A 4 54.63 -25.90 -57.68
C ILE A 4 54.30 -24.39 -57.86
N LEU A 5 53.02 -23.99 -57.84
CA LEU A 5 52.21 -23.57 -56.68
C LEU A 5 52.72 -22.26 -56.03
N LEU A 6 52.07 -21.16 -56.42
CA LEU A 6 52.22 -19.81 -55.89
C LEU A 6 51.46 -19.73 -54.55
N THR A 7 52.17 -19.73 -53.43
CA THR A 7 51.57 -19.59 -52.10
C THR A 7 51.32 -18.11 -51.81
N VAL A 8 50.07 -17.69 -51.89
CA VAL A 8 49.60 -16.40 -51.34
C VAL A 8 49.61 -16.53 -49.82
N LEU A 9 50.43 -15.71 -49.16
CA LEU A 9 50.46 -15.59 -47.71
C LEU A 9 49.20 -14.83 -47.26
N LEU A 10 48.14 -15.55 -46.92
CA LEU A 10 46.93 -14.98 -46.32
C LEU A 10 47.23 -14.72 -44.83
N LEU A 11 47.43 -13.45 -44.45
CA LEU A 11 47.43 -13.03 -43.04
C LEU A 11 46.01 -13.21 -42.51
N ILE A 12 45.77 -14.32 -41.81
CA ILE A 12 44.56 -14.53 -41.01
C ILE A 12 44.77 -13.72 -39.72
N PHE A 13 44.13 -12.56 -39.64
CA PHE A 13 43.86 -11.91 -38.36
C PHE A 13 42.93 -12.81 -37.56
N ILE A 14 43.48 -13.57 -36.63
CA ILE A 14 42.70 -14.27 -35.60
C ILE A 14 42.21 -13.19 -34.64
N LEU A 15 41.05 -12.61 -34.95
CA LEU A 15 40.28 -11.89 -33.93
C LEU A 15 39.92 -12.92 -32.86
N PRO A 16 40.14 -12.64 -31.55
CA PRO A 16 39.58 -13.47 -30.52
C PRO A 16 38.06 -13.42 -30.67
N GLN A 17 37.48 -14.51 -31.18
CA GLN A 17 36.07 -14.78 -31.01
C GLN A 17 35.90 -15.10 -29.54
N THR A 18 35.73 -14.07 -28.72
CA THR A 18 35.10 -14.25 -27.42
C THR A 18 33.69 -14.72 -27.74
N SER A 19 33.48 -16.03 -27.70
CA SER A 19 32.15 -16.55 -27.40
C SER A 19 31.79 -15.89 -26.08
N ALA A 20 30.99 -14.83 -26.15
CA ALA A 20 30.20 -14.40 -25.03
C ALA A 20 29.33 -15.62 -24.71
N TRP A 21 29.80 -16.43 -23.77
CA TRP A 21 28.88 -17.12 -22.89
C TRP A 21 28.07 -15.97 -22.34
N ALA A 22 26.87 -15.78 -22.87
CA ALA A 22 25.88 -14.99 -22.19
C ALA A 22 25.75 -15.71 -20.84
N ASP A 23 26.40 -15.17 -19.82
CA ASP A 23 25.88 -15.32 -18.48
C ASP A 23 24.40 -14.99 -18.65
N GLU A 24 23.56 -15.98 -18.37
CA GLU A 24 22.12 -15.81 -18.28
C GLU A 24 21.96 -14.80 -17.14
N ALA A 25 22.04 -13.52 -17.50
CA ALA A 25 21.91 -12.40 -16.59
C ALA A 25 20.57 -12.66 -15.94
N ASN A 26 20.62 -13.01 -14.65
CA ASN A 26 19.46 -13.32 -13.83
C ASN A 26 18.58 -12.07 -13.85
N SER A 27 17.71 -11.99 -14.85
CA SER A 27 16.98 -10.78 -15.15
C SER A 27 15.93 -10.66 -14.07
N GLU A 28 16.03 -9.58 -13.30
CA GLU A 28 15.16 -9.36 -12.17
C GLU A 28 13.69 -9.46 -12.61
N ILE A 29 12.95 -10.33 -11.93
CA ILE A 29 11.53 -10.49 -12.17
C ILE A 29 10.82 -9.24 -11.67
N THR A 30 10.23 -8.50 -12.59
CA THR A 30 9.35 -7.38 -12.29
C THR A 30 7.95 -7.90 -12.02
N LEU A 31 7.41 -7.57 -10.85
CA LEU A 31 6.02 -7.85 -10.53
C LEU A 31 5.17 -6.63 -10.88
N ILE A 32 4.01 -6.86 -11.48
CA ILE A 32 2.96 -5.88 -11.69
C ILE A 32 1.70 -6.47 -11.08
N ILE A 33 1.14 -5.81 -10.07
CA ILE A 33 -0.02 -6.29 -9.32
C ILE A 33 -1.16 -5.30 -9.48
N ASN A 34 -2.31 -5.76 -9.97
CA ASN A 34 -3.48 -4.95 -10.32
C ASN A 34 -3.09 -3.78 -11.23
N ASP A 35 -2.32 -4.09 -12.28
CA ASP A 35 -1.76 -3.15 -13.26
C ASP A 35 -0.70 -2.13 -12.75
N PHE A 36 -0.22 -2.26 -11.51
CA PHE A 36 0.85 -1.41 -10.94
C PHE A 36 2.16 -2.16 -10.67
N PRO A 37 3.34 -1.62 -11.04
CA PRO A 37 4.62 -2.22 -10.69
C PRO A 37 4.82 -2.34 -9.17
N TYR A 38 5.12 -3.53 -8.69
CA TYR A 38 5.50 -3.79 -7.30
C TYR A 38 7.02 -3.66 -7.16
N VAL A 39 7.45 -2.81 -6.23
CA VAL A 39 8.87 -2.52 -5.97
C VAL A 39 9.28 -3.23 -4.69
N PHE A 40 10.24 -4.15 -4.81
CA PHE A 40 10.81 -4.85 -3.66
C PHE A 40 11.71 -3.91 -2.84
N ALA A 41 11.59 -3.93 -1.51
CA ALA A 41 12.56 -3.27 -0.65
C ALA A 41 13.93 -3.96 -0.74
N GLU A 42 15.00 -3.25 -0.37
CA GLU A 42 16.38 -3.74 -0.47
C GLU A 42 16.63 -5.06 0.30
N ASN A 43 15.89 -5.26 1.40
CA ASN A 43 15.95 -6.47 2.23
C ASN A 43 14.80 -7.44 1.99
N ASP A 44 13.88 -7.16 1.06
CA ASP A 44 12.84 -8.12 0.71
C ASP A 44 13.45 -9.29 -0.05
N ALA A 45 12.94 -10.50 0.21
CA ALA A 45 13.15 -11.58 -0.74
C ALA A 45 12.63 -11.15 -2.12
N ARG A 46 13.42 -11.37 -3.16
CA ARG A 46 12.99 -11.13 -4.54
C ARG A 46 12.18 -12.31 -5.06
N ALA A 47 11.35 -12.04 -6.07
CA ALA A 47 10.80 -13.11 -6.88
C ALA A 47 11.95 -13.84 -7.59
N VAL A 48 11.87 -15.17 -7.66
CA VAL A 48 12.90 -16.02 -8.26
C VAL A 48 12.29 -16.99 -9.26
N LEU A 49 13.00 -17.22 -10.37
CA LEU A 49 12.68 -18.28 -11.32
C LEU A 49 13.43 -19.54 -10.86
N LYS A 50 12.68 -20.56 -10.44
CA LYS A 50 13.24 -21.85 -9.99
C LYS A 50 12.45 -22.98 -10.65
N ASP A 51 13.16 -23.92 -11.26
CA ASP A 51 12.57 -25.09 -11.94
C ASP A 51 11.45 -24.72 -12.94
N GLY A 52 11.66 -23.63 -13.70
CA GLY A 52 10.70 -23.10 -14.67
C GLY A 52 9.46 -22.45 -14.06
N ARG A 53 9.45 -22.17 -12.74
CA ARG A 53 8.34 -21.57 -12.01
C ARG A 53 8.76 -20.28 -11.32
N VAL A 54 7.86 -19.30 -11.33
CA VAL A 54 8.04 -18.05 -10.58
C VAL A 54 7.62 -18.29 -9.14
N TYR A 55 8.57 -18.06 -8.24
CA TYR A 55 8.35 -18.02 -6.81
C TYR A 55 8.37 -16.58 -6.33
N VAL A 56 7.41 -16.23 -5.49
CA VAL A 56 7.26 -14.88 -4.96
C VAL A 56 7.20 -14.94 -3.43
N PRO A 57 7.68 -13.91 -2.72
CA PRO A 57 7.55 -13.90 -1.28
C PRO A 57 6.07 -13.84 -0.92
N LEU A 58 5.65 -14.70 -0.01
CA LEU A 58 4.25 -14.88 0.33
C LEU A 58 3.59 -13.58 0.78
N ARG A 59 4.33 -12.79 1.54
CA ARG A 59 3.89 -11.50 2.07
C ARG A 59 3.62 -10.48 0.96
N VAL A 60 4.35 -10.54 -0.17
CA VAL A 60 4.11 -9.66 -1.33
C VAL A 60 2.72 -9.91 -1.90
N VAL A 61 2.40 -11.17 -2.17
CA VAL A 61 1.11 -11.55 -2.77
C VAL A 61 -0.04 -11.34 -1.81
N ALA A 62 0.11 -11.77 -0.56
CA ALA A 62 -0.94 -11.62 0.45
C ALA A 62 -1.21 -10.13 0.76
N ASN A 63 -0.19 -9.28 0.89
CA ASN A 63 -0.40 -7.84 1.08
C ASN A 63 -1.08 -7.21 -0.14
N ALA A 64 -0.61 -7.54 -1.35
CA ALA A 64 -1.13 -6.94 -2.57
C ALA A 64 -2.58 -7.35 -2.89
N LEU A 65 -3.03 -8.48 -2.34
CA LEU A 65 -4.39 -9.00 -2.47
C LEU A 65 -5.25 -8.78 -1.21
N ASP A 66 -4.78 -7.93 -0.28
CA ASP A 66 -5.43 -7.60 1.00
C ASP A 66 -5.86 -8.81 1.83
N CYS A 67 -4.96 -9.80 1.91
CA CYS A 67 -5.13 -10.98 2.75
C CYS A 67 -4.44 -10.79 4.10
N GLU A 68 -5.06 -11.31 5.15
CA GLU A 68 -4.46 -11.44 6.46
C GLU A 68 -3.55 -12.66 6.50
N ILE A 69 -2.41 -12.55 7.20
CA ILE A 69 -1.40 -13.61 7.28
C ILE A 69 -1.12 -13.91 8.74
N GLU A 70 -1.13 -15.18 9.09
CA GLU A 70 -0.76 -15.66 10.41
C GLU A 70 0.18 -16.86 10.31
N TRP A 71 1.20 -16.90 11.19
CA TRP A 71 2.16 -17.99 11.26
C TRP A 71 1.91 -18.83 12.51
N TYR A 72 1.73 -20.14 12.31
CA TYR A 72 1.52 -21.12 13.36
C TYR A 72 2.75 -22.02 13.49
N GLU A 73 3.66 -21.61 14.36
CA GLU A 73 4.97 -22.27 14.54
C GLU A 73 4.86 -23.74 14.95
N ALA A 74 3.93 -24.06 15.85
CA ALA A 74 3.76 -25.41 16.42
C ALA A 74 3.45 -26.49 15.37
N VAL A 75 2.86 -26.08 14.24
CA VAL A 75 2.48 -26.95 13.12
C VAL A 75 3.15 -26.56 11.81
N GLN A 76 4.10 -25.61 11.82
CA GLN A 76 4.82 -25.12 10.63
C GLN A 76 3.88 -24.68 9.49
N THR A 77 2.81 -23.94 9.83
CA THR A 77 1.75 -23.58 8.89
C THR A 77 1.61 -22.06 8.78
N VAL A 78 1.64 -21.53 7.55
CA VAL A 78 1.17 -20.17 7.26
C VAL A 78 -0.31 -20.24 6.88
N VAL A 79 -1.15 -19.43 7.52
CA VAL A 79 -2.55 -19.23 7.14
C VAL A 79 -2.68 -17.87 6.47
N ILE A 80 -3.38 -17.84 5.34
CA ILE A 80 -3.68 -16.66 4.54
C ILE A 80 -5.17 -16.62 4.32
N ASN A 81 -5.82 -15.54 4.72
CA ASN A 81 -7.27 -15.41 4.56
C ASN A 81 -7.59 -14.07 3.92
N GLU A 82 -8.52 -14.04 2.98
CA GLU A 82 -9.14 -12.79 2.58
C GLU A 82 -9.89 -12.18 3.79
N ARG A 83 -9.93 -10.84 3.92
CA ARG A 83 -10.54 -10.19 5.10
C ARG A 83 -12.01 -10.53 5.35
N ASN A 84 -12.72 -10.96 4.31
CA ASN A 84 -14.13 -11.38 4.38
C ASN A 84 -14.30 -12.89 4.64
N TYR A 85 -13.21 -13.67 4.65
CA TYR A 85 -13.24 -15.08 5.01
C TYR A 85 -13.37 -15.24 6.52
N THR A 86 -14.42 -15.94 6.97
CA THR A 86 -14.76 -16.11 8.38
C THR A 86 -14.62 -17.56 8.86
N GLY A 87 -14.06 -18.44 8.04
CA GLY A 87 -13.85 -19.84 8.41
C GLY A 87 -12.66 -19.99 9.36
N GLU A 88 -12.82 -20.85 10.36
CA GLU A 88 -11.72 -21.20 11.28
C GLU A 88 -10.71 -22.11 10.57
N PRO A 89 -9.39 -21.85 10.67
CA PRO A 89 -8.38 -22.66 10.03
C PRO A 89 -8.26 -24.03 10.72
N VAL A 90 -8.33 -25.11 9.93
CA VAL A 90 -8.05 -26.47 10.44
C VAL A 90 -6.56 -26.73 10.34
N LEU A 91 -5.87 -26.58 11.48
CA LEU A 91 -4.43 -26.75 11.59
C LEU A 91 -4.06 -28.22 11.80
N ASP A 92 -4.03 -29.01 10.73
CA ASP A 92 -3.61 -30.42 10.76
C ASP A 92 -2.40 -30.66 9.84
N ASN A 93 -1.20 -30.51 10.39
CA ASN A 93 0.05 -30.75 9.67
C ASN A 93 0.87 -31.87 10.32
N GLN A 94 0.62 -33.10 9.89
CA GLN A 94 1.30 -34.31 10.38
C GLN A 94 2.70 -34.50 9.77
N GLU A 95 3.08 -33.72 8.76
CA GLU A 95 4.31 -33.93 7.98
C GLU A 95 5.51 -33.14 8.53
N ASN A 96 5.29 -32.26 9.51
CA ASN A 96 6.28 -31.37 10.13
C ASN A 96 7.15 -30.60 9.11
N LYS A 97 6.55 -30.25 7.98
CA LYS A 97 7.12 -29.44 6.89
C LYS A 97 6.27 -28.20 6.68
N LEU A 98 6.83 -27.15 6.07
CA LEU A 98 6.09 -25.93 5.74
C LEU A 98 4.78 -26.25 5.00
N ALA A 99 3.66 -25.78 5.53
CA ALA A 99 2.35 -25.84 4.90
C ALA A 99 1.77 -24.43 4.71
N ILE A 100 1.01 -24.21 3.64
CA ILE A 100 0.28 -22.98 3.38
C ILE A 100 -1.21 -23.32 3.35
N LEU A 101 -2.03 -22.62 4.13
CA LEU A 101 -3.48 -22.65 4.04
C LEU A 101 -3.98 -21.31 3.49
N ILE A 102 -4.85 -21.35 2.49
CA ILE A 102 -5.47 -20.18 1.88
C ILE A 102 -6.99 -20.33 2.02
N ASN A 103 -7.65 -19.40 2.69
CA ASN A 103 -9.10 -19.45 2.95
C ASN A 103 -9.55 -20.82 3.49
N GLY A 104 -8.77 -21.39 4.42
CA GLY A 104 -9.02 -22.70 5.03
C GLY A 104 -8.60 -23.92 4.20
N GLU A 105 -8.22 -23.77 2.93
CA GLU A 105 -7.78 -24.87 2.08
C GLU A 105 -6.25 -24.98 2.02
N LYS A 106 -5.71 -26.20 2.13
CA LYS A 106 -4.27 -26.42 2.01
C LYS A 106 -3.84 -26.22 0.55
N LEU A 107 -2.88 -25.31 0.34
CA LEU A 107 -2.29 -25.06 -0.98
C LEU A 107 -1.66 -26.35 -1.51
N ALA A 108 -1.95 -26.68 -2.77
CA ALA A 108 -1.39 -27.86 -3.42
C ALA A 108 0.15 -27.76 -3.46
N SER A 109 0.83 -28.83 -3.02
CA SER A 109 2.29 -28.91 -2.98
C SER A 109 2.74 -30.27 -3.50
N ASN A 110 3.32 -30.29 -4.70
CA ASN A 110 3.96 -31.46 -5.32
C ASN A 110 4.92 -31.00 -6.43
N GLU A 111 5.66 -31.94 -7.03
CA GLU A 111 6.64 -31.63 -8.09
C GLU A 111 6.03 -30.96 -9.34
N ALA A 112 4.73 -31.19 -9.63
CA ALA A 112 4.04 -30.60 -10.76
C ALA A 112 3.57 -29.14 -10.49
N VAL A 113 3.12 -28.86 -9.27
CA VAL A 113 2.62 -27.52 -8.86
C VAL A 113 3.77 -26.63 -8.37
N GLY A 114 4.81 -27.21 -7.79
CA GLY A 114 5.87 -26.53 -7.04
C GLY A 114 5.58 -26.58 -5.54
N GLU A 115 6.64 -26.66 -4.73
CA GLU A 115 6.55 -26.68 -3.27
C GLU A 115 6.98 -25.34 -2.68
N ALA A 116 6.22 -24.82 -1.71
CA ALA A 116 6.62 -23.64 -0.96
C ALA A 116 7.87 -23.93 -0.12
N PHE A 117 8.75 -22.94 0.05
CA PHE A 117 9.97 -23.11 0.83
C PHE A 117 10.37 -21.81 1.55
N ILE A 118 11.21 -21.93 2.56
CA ILE A 118 11.82 -20.78 3.25
C ILE A 118 13.23 -20.62 2.70
N ASN A 119 13.59 -19.41 2.25
CA ASN A 119 14.96 -19.14 1.79
C ASN A 119 15.94 -18.92 2.96
N GLU A 120 17.22 -18.75 2.64
CA GLU A 120 18.29 -18.54 3.64
C GLU A 120 18.08 -17.29 4.52
N GLN A 121 17.31 -16.32 4.02
CA GLN A 121 16.98 -15.08 4.73
C GLN A 121 15.70 -15.22 5.59
N GLY A 122 15.06 -16.39 5.61
CA GLY A 122 13.86 -16.63 6.42
C GLY A 122 12.53 -16.26 5.75
N PHE A 123 12.52 -15.92 4.47
CA PHE A 123 11.29 -15.59 3.75
C PHE A 123 10.62 -16.83 3.17
N THR A 124 9.32 -16.96 3.42
CA THR A 124 8.47 -17.95 2.75
C THR A 124 8.22 -17.55 1.31
N LEU A 125 8.71 -18.35 0.37
CA LEU A 125 8.50 -18.25 -1.06
C LEU A 125 7.47 -19.28 -1.52
N VAL A 126 6.51 -18.83 -2.33
CA VAL A 126 5.40 -19.67 -2.82
C VAL A 126 5.35 -19.71 -4.33
N PRO A 127 4.90 -20.83 -4.94
CA PRO A 127 4.66 -20.89 -6.37
C PRO A 127 3.49 -19.97 -6.71
N LEU A 128 3.78 -18.89 -7.43
CA LEU A 128 2.84 -17.79 -7.63
C LEU A 128 1.53 -18.25 -8.28
N ARG A 129 1.60 -19.15 -9.26
CA ARG A 129 0.41 -19.63 -9.97
C ARG A 129 -0.57 -20.36 -9.03
N ALA A 130 -0.05 -21.20 -8.15
CA ALA A 130 -0.89 -21.93 -7.20
C ALA A 130 -1.60 -20.98 -6.23
N VAL A 131 -0.89 -19.94 -5.76
CA VAL A 131 -1.48 -18.91 -4.90
C VAL A 131 -2.48 -18.05 -5.65
N GLY A 132 -2.19 -17.69 -6.90
CA GLY A 132 -3.12 -16.95 -7.76
C GLY A 132 -4.41 -17.71 -8.00
N GLU A 133 -4.35 -19.02 -8.27
CA GLU A 133 -5.52 -19.87 -8.41
C GLU A 133 -6.36 -19.93 -7.13
N SER A 134 -5.73 -20.10 -5.96
CA SER A 134 -6.43 -20.15 -4.67
C SER A 134 -7.04 -18.81 -4.23
N LEU A 135 -6.54 -17.68 -4.72
CA LEU A 135 -7.01 -16.33 -4.40
C LEU A 135 -7.84 -15.68 -5.52
N ASP A 136 -8.31 -16.48 -6.48
CA ASP A 136 -9.06 -16.04 -7.67
C ASP A 136 -8.40 -14.85 -8.41
N CYS A 137 -7.12 -14.99 -8.70
CA CYS A 137 -6.31 -14.01 -9.42
C CYS A 137 -5.81 -14.57 -10.75
N THR A 138 -5.86 -13.73 -11.79
CA THR A 138 -5.19 -14.00 -13.05
C THR A 138 -3.69 -13.74 -12.91
N VAL A 139 -2.87 -14.75 -13.25
CA VAL A 139 -1.41 -14.62 -13.30
C VAL A 139 -0.93 -14.80 -14.74
N VAL A 140 -0.29 -13.77 -15.30
CA VAL A 140 0.30 -13.81 -16.64
C VAL A 140 1.79 -13.55 -16.53
N TRP A 141 2.60 -14.40 -17.17
CA TRP A 141 4.04 -14.20 -17.27
C TRP A 141 4.40 -13.85 -18.72
N GLN A 142 5.14 -12.77 -18.91
CA GLN A 142 5.71 -12.35 -20.20
C GLN A 142 7.15 -11.88 -19.98
N ASP A 143 8.11 -12.63 -20.50
CA ASP A 143 9.55 -12.39 -20.34
C ASP A 143 9.97 -12.27 -18.87
N ASN A 144 10.31 -11.06 -18.41
CA ASN A 144 10.71 -10.80 -17.02
C ASN A 144 9.60 -10.14 -16.19
N VAL A 145 8.41 -9.98 -16.77
CA VAL A 145 7.28 -9.30 -16.14
C VAL A 145 6.22 -10.33 -15.77
N VAL A 146 5.75 -10.24 -14.53
CA VAL A 146 4.66 -11.04 -14.00
C VAL A 146 3.50 -10.12 -13.65
N LEU A 147 2.38 -10.29 -14.32
CA LEU A 147 1.12 -9.59 -14.06
C LEU A 147 0.27 -10.44 -13.11
N ILE A 148 -0.22 -9.86 -12.02
CA ILE A 148 -1.11 -10.49 -11.04
C ILE A 148 -2.33 -9.59 -10.90
N ASN A 149 -3.50 -10.01 -11.36
CA ASN A 149 -4.73 -9.20 -11.31
C ASN A 149 -5.84 -9.98 -10.61
N LYS A 150 -6.46 -9.38 -9.58
CA LYS A 150 -7.61 -10.01 -8.91
C LYS A 150 -8.82 -10.05 -9.85
N ASN A 151 -9.47 -11.21 -9.97
CA ASN A 151 -10.64 -11.33 -10.82
C ASN A 151 -11.81 -10.58 -10.18
N LYS A 152 -12.51 -9.75 -10.96
CA LYS A 152 -13.72 -9.07 -10.49
C LYS A 152 -14.85 -10.11 -10.45
N HIS A 153 -15.41 -10.37 -9.27
CA HIS A 153 -16.69 -11.06 -9.18
C HIS A 153 -17.76 -10.22 -9.90
N GLN A 154 -18.21 -10.68 -11.07
CA GLN A 154 -19.45 -10.19 -11.66
C GLN A 154 -20.60 -10.81 -10.84
N GLU A 155 -21.19 -10.05 -9.92
CA GLU A 155 -22.54 -10.36 -9.47
C GLU A 155 -23.48 -10.19 -10.67
N THR A 156 -23.95 -11.30 -11.20
CA THR A 156 -24.95 -11.35 -12.25
C THR A 156 -26.28 -10.86 -11.68
N VAL A 157 -26.65 -9.62 -12.01
CA VAL A 157 -28.00 -9.10 -11.76
C VAL A 157 -28.96 -9.71 -12.79
N ASP A 158 -29.56 -10.85 -12.44
CA ASP A 158 -30.75 -11.34 -13.12
C ASP A 158 -32.00 -10.79 -12.43
N ASN A 159 -32.82 -10.08 -13.19
CA ASN A 159 -34.20 -9.72 -12.83
C ASN A 159 -35.12 -10.32 -13.90
N PRO A 160 -36.19 -11.06 -13.53
CA PRO A 160 -37.49 -10.39 -13.44
C PRO A 160 -38.45 -10.92 -12.33
N ASN A 161 -39.03 -9.96 -11.61
CA ASN A 161 -40.44 -9.80 -11.21
C ASN A 161 -41.17 -10.76 -10.22
N ASN A 162 -41.62 -10.10 -9.14
CA ASN A 162 -42.98 -10.03 -8.56
C ASN A 162 -43.44 -11.10 -7.55
N GLY A 163 -43.68 -10.66 -6.32
CA GLY A 163 -44.37 -11.40 -5.26
C GLY A 163 -44.21 -10.73 -3.89
N SER A 164 -45.24 -9.99 -3.47
CA SER A 164 -45.39 -9.34 -2.16
C SER A 164 -45.18 -10.28 -0.97
N HIS A 165 -44.40 -9.87 0.04
CA HIS A 165 -44.70 -10.18 1.45
C HIS A 165 -44.04 -9.18 2.41
N GLU A 166 -44.73 -8.97 3.53
CA GLU A 166 -44.67 -7.84 4.44
C GLU A 166 -43.35 -7.60 5.21
N THR A 167 -43.21 -6.33 5.54
CA THR A 167 -42.24 -5.64 6.40
C THR A 167 -41.88 -6.34 7.71
N ILE A 168 -40.58 -6.53 7.92
CA ILE A 168 -39.91 -6.31 9.20
C ILE A 168 -38.79 -5.30 8.94
N ALA A 169 -38.84 -4.16 9.65
CA ALA A 169 -37.91 -3.05 9.47
C ALA A 169 -36.47 -3.42 9.90
N PRO A 170 -35.45 -3.13 9.08
CA PRO A 170 -34.09 -2.96 9.56
C PRO A 170 -33.93 -1.51 10.03
N THR A 171 -33.46 -1.35 11.27
CA THR A 171 -33.03 -0.09 11.87
C THR A 171 -31.99 0.60 11.01
N ASN A 172 -32.19 1.89 10.76
CA ASN A 172 -31.28 2.81 10.06
C ASN A 172 -29.79 2.50 10.29
N ASN A 173 -29.13 1.93 9.30
CA ASN A 173 -27.72 2.21 9.02
C ASN A 173 -27.66 2.65 7.56
N THR A 174 -27.90 3.94 7.39
CA THR A 174 -27.84 4.69 6.14
C THR A 174 -26.53 4.43 5.41
N VAL A 175 -26.64 4.16 4.11
CA VAL A 175 -25.58 4.39 3.11
C VAL A 175 -24.89 5.70 3.47
N VAL A 176 -23.61 5.63 3.84
CA VAL A 176 -22.83 6.82 4.18
C VAL A 176 -22.65 7.59 2.88
N ASP A 177 -23.28 8.75 2.76
CA ASP A 177 -22.99 9.68 1.67
C ASP A 177 -21.51 10.07 1.80
N VAL A 178 -20.68 9.56 0.90
CA VAL A 178 -19.24 9.80 0.93
C VAL A 178 -19.01 11.22 0.42
N PRO A 179 -18.54 12.16 1.26
CA PRO A 179 -18.51 13.55 0.87
C PRO A 179 -17.52 13.77 -0.27
N THR A 180 -17.67 14.89 -0.96
CA THR A 180 -16.62 15.44 -1.82
C THR A 180 -15.39 15.81 -0.99
N ILE A 181 -14.19 15.78 -1.60
CA ILE A 181 -12.96 16.26 -0.95
C ILE A 181 -13.06 17.77 -0.69
N PHE A 182 -13.56 18.52 -1.68
CA PHE A 182 -13.93 19.93 -1.49
C PHE A 182 -15.19 20.09 -0.65
N GLY A 183 -15.26 21.15 0.13
CA GLY A 183 -16.42 21.52 0.93
C GLY A 183 -16.02 22.05 2.31
N PRO A 184 -16.96 22.68 3.02
CA PRO A 184 -16.71 23.11 4.39
C PRO A 184 -16.61 21.91 5.32
N SER A 185 -15.73 22.01 6.32
CA SER A 185 -15.73 21.09 7.45
C SER A 185 -17.09 21.12 8.15
N THR A 186 -17.57 19.96 8.57
CA THR A 186 -18.81 19.83 9.35
C THR A 186 -18.51 19.81 10.84
N LEU A 187 -17.41 19.17 11.23
CA LEU A 187 -16.88 19.22 12.59
C LEU A 187 -16.02 20.47 12.78
N ASN A 188 -16.12 21.09 13.95
CA ASN A 188 -15.18 22.15 14.35
C ASN A 188 -14.01 21.57 15.18
N ALA A 189 -12.99 22.39 15.44
CA ALA A 189 -11.79 21.96 16.16
C ALA A 189 -12.09 21.50 17.61
N GLU A 190 -13.04 22.14 18.29
CA GLU A 190 -13.46 21.76 19.66
C GLU A 190 -14.10 20.37 19.68
N GLU A 191 -15.02 20.08 18.74
CA GLU A 191 -15.66 18.76 18.60
C GLU A 191 -14.61 17.65 18.33
N ILE A 192 -13.59 17.94 17.52
CA ILE A 192 -12.49 17.02 17.25
C ILE A 192 -11.62 16.82 18.50
N ASN A 193 -11.20 17.91 19.15
CA ASN A 193 -10.35 17.85 20.33
C ASN A 193 -11.01 17.09 21.48
N ASN A 194 -12.31 17.30 21.71
CA ASN A 194 -13.07 16.56 22.72
C ASN A 194 -13.01 15.03 22.48
N TYR A 195 -13.12 14.59 21.23
CA TYR A 195 -13.00 13.18 20.89
C TYR A 195 -11.57 12.65 21.03
N LEU A 196 -10.57 13.43 20.60
CA LEU A 196 -9.17 13.04 20.73
C LEU A 196 -8.77 12.90 22.20
N ASP A 197 -9.20 13.81 23.07
CA ASP A 197 -9.00 13.73 24.52
C ASP A 197 -9.68 12.51 25.13
N TYR A 198 -10.89 12.17 24.66
CA TYR A 198 -11.56 10.92 25.03
C TYR A 198 -10.74 9.68 24.63
N MET A 199 -10.13 9.68 23.44
CA MET A 199 -9.33 8.55 22.94
C MET A 199 -7.96 8.40 23.60
N LYS A 200 -7.35 9.51 24.04
CA LYS A 200 -6.00 9.58 24.62
C LYS A 200 -5.71 8.54 25.72
N PRO A 201 -6.55 8.35 26.77
CA PRO A 201 -6.28 7.34 27.80
C PRO A 201 -6.26 5.90 27.27
N PHE A 202 -7.08 5.57 26.27
CA PHE A 202 -7.08 4.23 25.66
C PHE A 202 -5.81 3.97 24.85
N LEU A 203 -5.33 4.97 24.12
CA LEU A 203 -4.07 4.89 23.38
C LEU A 203 -2.87 4.76 24.31
N LYS A 204 -2.85 5.50 25.43
CA LYS A 204 -1.83 5.37 26.48
C LYS A 204 -1.79 3.95 27.05
N ALA A 205 -2.95 3.42 27.47
CA ALA A 205 -3.03 2.06 27.99
C ALA A 205 -2.61 1.01 26.95
N ARG A 206 -2.96 1.20 25.67
CA ARG A 206 -2.52 0.32 24.59
C ARG A 206 -1.00 0.37 24.42
N ALA A 207 -0.40 1.55 24.46
CA ALA A 207 1.04 1.71 24.32
C ALA A 207 1.79 1.03 25.48
N GLU A 208 1.31 1.22 26.71
CA GLU A 208 1.83 0.56 27.92
C GLU A 208 1.75 -0.97 27.81
N ASN A 209 0.59 -1.51 27.41
CA ASN A 209 0.39 -2.96 27.27
C ASN A 209 1.30 -3.57 26.19
N ASN A 210 1.60 -2.82 25.14
CA ASN A 210 2.44 -3.28 24.04
C ASN A 210 3.94 -3.00 24.28
N GLY A 211 4.31 -2.34 25.38
CA GLY A 211 5.69 -1.91 25.63
C GLY A 211 6.21 -0.87 24.62
N THR A 212 5.31 -0.12 23.99
CA THR A 212 5.62 0.92 22.98
C THR A 212 5.53 2.32 23.59
N VAL A 213 6.16 3.30 22.95
CA VAL A 213 6.08 4.70 23.38
C VAL A 213 4.73 5.30 22.97
N PHE A 214 4.07 5.97 23.90
CA PHE A 214 2.92 6.84 23.57
C PHE A 214 3.43 8.21 23.12
N TYR A 215 2.95 8.68 21.98
CA TYR A 215 3.21 10.02 21.49
C TYR A 215 1.97 10.89 21.72
N ASP A 216 2.16 12.05 22.35
CA ASP A 216 1.05 13.01 22.48
C ASP A 216 0.67 13.57 21.09
N TYR A 217 -0.57 14.02 20.95
CA TYR A 217 -1.03 14.61 19.70
C TYR A 217 -0.26 15.90 19.41
N PRO A 218 0.03 16.22 18.14
CA PRO A 218 0.69 17.48 17.80
C PRO A 218 -0.12 18.69 18.28
N ASP A 219 0.58 19.74 18.71
CA ASP A 219 -0.06 20.96 19.21
C ASP A 219 -0.98 21.59 18.15
N ASN A 220 -2.19 21.95 18.56
CA ASN A 220 -3.21 22.62 17.73
C ASN A 220 -3.57 21.85 16.45
N ILE A 221 -3.44 20.51 16.43
CA ILE A 221 -3.62 19.72 15.22
C ILE A 221 -5.01 19.89 14.60
N ALA A 222 -6.08 19.92 15.40
CA ALA A 222 -7.43 20.10 14.91
C ALA A 222 -7.64 21.51 14.32
N GLU A 223 -7.17 22.54 15.00
CA GLU A 223 -7.24 23.93 14.54
C GLU A 223 -6.48 24.13 13.22
N LEU A 224 -5.31 23.50 13.09
CA LEU A 224 -4.51 23.55 11.86
C LEU A 224 -5.27 22.91 10.69
N TYR A 225 -5.80 21.70 10.85
CA TYR A 225 -6.56 21.04 9.79
C TYR A 225 -7.80 21.83 9.38
N ILE A 226 -8.55 22.39 10.34
CA ILE A 226 -9.73 23.21 10.05
C ILE A 226 -9.35 24.52 9.34
N SER A 227 -8.38 25.25 9.87
CA SER A 227 -8.00 26.56 9.33
C SER A 227 -7.34 26.46 7.95
N ILE A 228 -6.41 25.51 7.77
CA ILE A 228 -5.76 25.26 6.49
C ILE A 228 -6.76 24.65 5.51
N GLY A 229 -7.56 23.65 5.91
CA GLY A 229 -8.62 23.10 5.05
C GLY A 229 -9.52 24.20 4.47
N ASN A 230 -9.98 25.14 5.32
CA ASN A 230 -10.78 26.28 4.88
C ASN A 230 -10.06 27.18 3.85
N LYS A 231 -8.75 27.41 3.99
CA LYS A 231 -7.94 28.19 3.03
C LYS A 231 -7.94 27.56 1.63
N TYR A 232 -7.97 26.22 1.56
CA TYR A 232 -7.97 25.45 0.31
C TYR A 232 -9.38 25.03 -0.15
N GLY A 233 -10.41 25.29 0.66
CA GLY A 233 -11.78 24.79 0.43
C GLY A 233 -11.92 23.27 0.63
N ILE A 234 -10.96 22.63 1.30
CA ILE A 234 -10.93 21.19 1.56
C ILE A 234 -11.58 20.91 2.92
N ARG A 235 -12.29 19.79 3.04
CA ARG A 235 -12.87 19.30 4.30
C ARG A 235 -11.77 18.91 5.28
N GLY A 236 -11.32 19.88 6.08
CA GLY A 236 -10.22 19.71 7.03
C GLY A 236 -10.51 18.69 8.13
N ASP A 237 -11.78 18.59 8.55
CA ASP A 237 -12.23 17.57 9.51
C ASP A 237 -12.04 16.14 8.98
N VAL A 238 -12.35 15.89 7.71
CA VAL A 238 -12.15 14.58 7.08
C VAL A 238 -10.67 14.33 6.79
N ALA A 239 -9.91 15.35 6.37
CA ALA A 239 -8.45 15.25 6.19
C ALA A 239 -7.72 14.91 7.50
N LEU A 240 -8.16 15.46 8.64
CA LEU A 240 -7.65 15.03 9.95
C LEU A 240 -7.96 13.56 10.21
N CYS A 241 -9.16 13.09 9.88
CA CYS A 241 -9.53 11.68 10.03
C CYS A 241 -8.68 10.76 9.15
N GLN A 242 -8.34 11.18 7.94
CA GLN A 242 -7.35 10.49 7.11
C GLN A 242 -5.99 10.43 7.83
N ALA A 243 -5.52 11.53 8.41
CA ALA A 243 -4.27 11.52 9.17
C ALA A 243 -4.30 10.59 10.38
N LEU A 244 -5.44 10.49 11.10
CA LEU A 244 -5.61 9.52 12.18
C LEU A 244 -5.49 8.08 11.67
N LYS A 245 -5.99 7.80 10.46
CA LYS A 245 -5.84 6.49 9.82
C LYS A 245 -4.40 6.20 9.45
N GLU A 246 -3.75 7.12 8.74
CA GLU A 246 -2.38 6.96 8.23
C GLU A 246 -1.34 6.83 9.36
N THR A 247 -1.55 7.54 10.47
CA THR A 247 -0.60 7.59 11.58
C THR A 247 -1.01 6.74 12.77
N GLY A 248 -2.12 6.00 12.70
CA GLY A 248 -2.65 5.26 13.84
C GLY A 248 -2.90 6.15 15.07
N TYR A 249 -3.64 7.25 14.89
CA TYR A 249 -3.87 8.30 15.90
C TYR A 249 -2.58 8.99 16.38
N PHE A 250 -1.69 9.34 15.46
CA PHE A 250 -0.38 9.97 15.72
C PHE A 250 0.56 9.12 16.58
N GLN A 251 0.29 7.81 16.72
CA GLN A 251 1.16 6.88 17.43
C GLN A 251 2.20 6.24 16.51
N TYR A 252 1.99 6.35 15.20
CA TYR A 252 2.81 5.77 14.15
C TYR A 252 2.98 4.24 14.35
N GLY A 253 3.97 3.64 13.68
CA GLY A 253 4.16 2.18 13.64
C GLY A 253 4.38 1.63 12.24
N GLY A 254 4.30 2.49 11.22
CA GLY A 254 4.79 2.22 9.86
C GLY A 254 6.23 2.69 9.66
N ILE A 255 6.56 2.99 8.42
CA ILE A 255 7.92 3.41 7.99
C ILE A 255 8.21 4.91 8.17
N VAL A 256 7.19 5.69 8.53
CA VAL A 256 7.28 7.13 8.80
C VAL A 256 7.34 7.35 10.31
N GLU A 257 8.25 8.20 10.73
CA GLU A 257 8.54 8.48 12.13
C GLU A 257 7.74 9.69 12.67
N PRO A 258 7.39 9.71 13.97
CA PRO A 258 6.59 10.78 14.58
C PRO A 258 7.15 12.19 14.42
N TRP A 259 8.47 12.32 14.44
CA TRP A 259 9.17 13.60 14.35
C TRP A 259 9.17 14.18 12.92
N GLN A 260 8.75 13.41 11.90
CA GLN A 260 8.74 13.86 10.51
C GLN A 260 7.58 14.82 10.20
N ASN A 261 6.59 14.96 11.09
CA ASN A 261 5.35 15.70 10.85
C ASN A 261 4.65 15.30 9.53
N ASN A 262 4.83 14.05 9.09
CA ASN A 262 4.24 13.54 7.86
C ASN A 262 2.99 12.75 8.20
N PHE A 263 1.87 13.46 8.18
CA PHE A 263 0.59 12.93 8.67
C PHE A 263 -0.18 12.10 7.65
N CYS A 264 0.36 11.95 6.43
CA CYS A 264 -0.41 11.38 5.32
C CYS A 264 0.40 10.40 4.46
N GLY A 265 1.59 9.98 4.94
CA GLY A 265 2.46 9.02 4.26
C GLY A 265 3.12 9.58 3.00
N LEU A 266 3.27 10.91 2.89
CA LEU A 266 3.73 11.54 1.67
C LEU A 266 5.17 11.11 1.34
N GLY A 267 5.36 10.48 0.18
CA GLY A 267 6.68 9.97 -0.23
C GLY A 267 7.18 8.76 0.58
N ALA A 268 6.32 8.10 1.37
CA ALA A 268 6.66 6.90 2.11
C ALA A 268 6.51 5.66 1.21
N THR A 269 7.44 5.47 0.26
CA THR A 269 7.36 4.45 -0.79
C THR A 269 7.95 3.10 -0.39
N GLY A 270 8.34 2.90 0.88
CA GLY A 270 9.04 1.71 1.34
C GLY A 270 10.54 1.68 0.99
N VAL A 271 11.03 2.70 0.28
CA VAL A 271 12.46 2.92 0.02
C VAL A 271 12.96 4.08 0.88
N ALA A 272 14.02 3.84 1.64
CA ALA A 272 14.66 4.88 2.43
C ALA A 272 15.45 5.81 1.51
N TYR A 273 15.43 7.11 1.81
CA TYR A 273 16.21 8.08 1.05
C TYR A 273 17.71 7.86 1.25
N THR A 274 18.48 8.23 0.23
CA THR A 274 19.94 8.21 0.17
C THR A 274 20.49 9.63 0.18
N GLU A 275 21.81 9.79 0.23
CA GLU A 275 22.46 11.11 0.10
C GLU A 275 22.29 11.73 -1.29
N GLU A 276 21.93 10.93 -2.30
CA GLU A 276 21.74 11.37 -3.69
C GLU A 276 20.32 11.87 -3.95
N ASP A 277 19.36 11.46 -3.11
CA ASP A 277 17.97 11.88 -3.24
C ASP A 277 17.82 13.35 -2.92
N THR A 278 16.92 14.01 -3.65
CA THR A 278 16.60 15.43 -3.44
C THR A 278 15.10 15.66 -3.51
N VAL A 279 14.63 16.64 -2.73
CA VAL A 279 13.30 17.21 -2.86
C VAL A 279 13.40 18.56 -3.58
N SER A 280 12.53 18.82 -4.54
CA SER A 280 12.58 20.03 -5.37
C SER A 280 11.22 20.71 -5.47
N GLY A 281 11.22 22.01 -5.81
CA GLY A 281 10.01 22.81 -5.96
C GLY A 281 9.43 23.38 -4.66
N VAL A 282 10.05 23.09 -3.52
CA VAL A 282 9.59 23.51 -2.18
C VAL A 282 10.72 24.20 -1.41
N ASP A 283 10.40 24.94 -0.35
CA ASP A 283 11.40 25.51 0.55
C ASP A 283 12.10 24.40 1.35
N GLY A 284 13.38 24.17 1.05
CA GLY A 284 14.22 23.16 1.70
C GLY A 284 14.44 23.37 3.20
N THR A 285 14.11 24.55 3.74
CA THR A 285 14.13 24.81 5.19
C THR A 285 12.87 24.32 5.90
N LEU A 286 11.78 24.12 5.15
CA LEU A 286 10.49 23.65 5.66
C LEU A 286 10.18 22.21 5.26
N VAL A 287 10.66 21.78 4.10
CA VAL A 287 10.37 20.47 3.50
C VAL A 287 11.69 19.83 3.07
N TYR A 288 12.03 18.70 3.67
CA TYR A 288 13.30 18.03 3.41
C TYR A 288 13.16 16.52 3.56
N ILE A 289 14.17 15.80 3.11
CA ILE A 289 14.29 14.35 3.26
C ILE A 289 15.60 14.06 4.01
N ILE A 290 15.63 12.96 4.77
CA ILE A 290 16.81 12.57 5.54
C ILE A 290 17.27 11.20 5.06
N PRO A 291 18.56 11.03 4.70
CA PRO A 291 19.11 9.73 4.36
C PRO A 291 18.83 8.68 5.45
N GLY A 292 18.38 7.50 5.06
CA GLY A 292 17.99 6.41 5.96
C GLY A 292 16.55 6.49 6.47
N THR A 293 15.77 7.51 6.11
CA THR A 293 14.36 7.65 6.48
C THR A 293 13.44 7.47 5.28
N HIS A 294 12.17 7.14 5.53
CA HIS A 294 11.14 7.04 4.52
C HIS A 294 10.19 8.23 4.64
N GLY A 295 9.61 8.69 3.53
CA GLY A 295 8.65 9.79 3.56
C GLY A 295 9.30 11.16 3.73
N VAL A 296 8.63 12.17 3.19
CA VAL A 296 9.04 13.57 3.29
C VAL A 296 8.96 14.03 4.75
N THR A 297 9.89 14.84 5.20
CA THR A 297 9.90 15.47 6.53
C THR A 297 9.50 16.93 6.42
N PHE A 298 8.67 17.37 7.37
CA PHE A 298 8.22 18.75 7.51
C PHE A 298 8.73 19.35 8.81
N ALA A 299 9.34 20.53 8.72
CA ALA A 299 9.96 21.23 9.85
C ALA A 299 8.96 21.58 10.98
N THR A 300 7.68 21.73 10.63
CA THR A 300 6.62 22.11 11.57
C THR A 300 5.35 21.29 11.34
N VAL A 301 4.53 21.18 12.39
CA VAL A 301 3.19 20.58 12.31
C VAL A 301 2.36 21.28 11.24
N ALA A 302 2.38 22.62 11.19
CA ALA A 302 1.64 23.40 10.20
C ALA A 302 2.06 23.07 8.76
N ALA A 303 3.36 22.93 8.49
CA ALA A 303 3.85 22.53 7.18
C ALA A 303 3.40 21.10 6.80
N GLY A 304 3.44 20.16 7.74
CA GLY A 304 2.93 18.80 7.53
C GLY A 304 1.44 18.75 7.21
N VAL A 305 0.63 19.53 7.93
CA VAL A 305 -0.81 19.67 7.64
C VAL A 305 -1.04 20.33 6.29
N GLU A 306 -0.33 21.42 5.97
CA GLU A 306 -0.50 22.11 4.68
C GLU A 306 -0.08 21.25 3.49
N ALA A 307 0.99 20.45 3.62
CA ALA A 307 1.38 19.46 2.61
C ALA A 307 0.30 18.40 2.39
N HIS A 308 -0.29 17.87 3.47
CA HIS A 308 -1.39 16.93 3.37
C HIS A 308 -2.60 17.55 2.64
N ILE A 309 -3.00 18.75 3.04
CA ILE A 309 -4.11 19.47 2.40
C ILE A 309 -3.81 19.78 0.93
N GLN A 310 -2.58 20.17 0.59
CA GLN A 310 -2.16 20.37 -0.81
C GLN A 310 -2.20 19.07 -1.61
N HIS A 311 -1.86 17.94 -1.01
CA HIS A 311 -1.92 16.64 -1.69
C HIS A 311 -3.37 16.27 -2.02
N LEU A 312 -4.29 16.44 -1.08
CA LEU A 312 -5.74 16.29 -1.31
C LEU A 312 -6.25 17.29 -2.35
N TYR A 313 -5.80 18.54 -2.31
CA TYR A 313 -6.14 19.56 -3.30
C TYR A 313 -5.67 19.16 -4.70
N ALA A 314 -4.44 18.63 -4.82
CA ALA A 314 -3.91 18.12 -6.09
C ALA A 314 -4.80 17.00 -6.63
N TYR A 315 -5.18 16.01 -5.82
CA TYR A 315 -6.14 14.98 -6.24
C TYR A 315 -7.49 15.56 -6.67
N ALA A 316 -7.99 16.57 -5.97
CA ALA A 316 -9.29 17.17 -6.20
C ALA A 316 -9.38 18.11 -7.41
N THR A 317 -8.26 18.70 -7.85
CA THR A 317 -8.25 19.65 -8.96
C THR A 317 -6.92 19.76 -9.67
N ASN A 318 -6.96 20.19 -10.94
CA ASN A 318 -5.79 20.63 -11.71
C ASN A 318 -5.54 22.15 -11.61
N GLY A 319 -6.34 22.87 -10.83
CA GLY A 319 -6.19 24.32 -10.60
C GLY A 319 -4.93 24.67 -9.81
N GLU A 320 -4.41 25.89 -10.01
CA GLU A 320 -3.29 26.42 -9.23
C GLU A 320 -3.62 26.50 -7.73
N LEU A 321 -2.59 26.50 -6.89
CA LEU A 321 -2.76 26.69 -5.46
C LEU A 321 -3.50 28.02 -5.15
N PRO A 322 -4.30 28.10 -4.08
CA PRO A 322 -4.98 29.34 -3.69
C PRO A 322 -4.01 30.52 -3.57
N ASN A 323 -4.44 31.72 -3.97
CA ASN A 323 -3.59 32.89 -3.95
C ASN A 323 -3.02 33.18 -2.54
N GLY A 324 -1.72 33.43 -2.45
CA GLY A 324 -1.02 33.67 -1.18
C GLY A 324 -0.66 32.41 -0.39
N THR A 325 -0.72 31.22 -0.99
CA THR A 325 -0.09 30.01 -0.46
C THR A 325 1.27 29.78 -1.12
N GLU A 326 2.13 29.04 -0.43
CA GLU A 326 3.37 28.51 -0.98
C GLU A 326 3.21 27.01 -1.21
N MET A 327 3.93 26.43 -2.17
CA MET A 327 3.90 24.98 -2.39
C MET A 327 4.73 24.28 -1.30
N ILE A 328 4.08 23.42 -0.53
CA ILE A 328 4.67 22.63 0.56
C ILE A 328 4.65 21.14 0.21
N ASP A 329 3.68 20.66 -0.57
CA ASP A 329 3.70 19.30 -1.12
C ASP A 329 4.68 19.21 -2.31
N PRO A 330 5.84 18.54 -2.17
CA PRO A 330 6.80 18.41 -3.28
C PRO A 330 6.28 17.54 -4.43
N ARG A 331 5.18 16.81 -4.23
CA ARG A 331 4.52 15.99 -5.24
C ARG A 331 3.30 16.69 -5.83
N PHE A 332 3.01 17.95 -5.46
CA PHE A 332 1.80 18.66 -5.88
C PHE A 332 1.57 18.62 -7.40
N ASN A 333 2.64 18.70 -8.20
CA ASN A 333 2.60 18.75 -9.67
C ASN A 333 2.65 17.38 -10.38
N HIS A 334 2.42 16.26 -9.68
CA HIS A 334 2.43 14.92 -10.28
C HIS A 334 1.20 14.63 -11.17
N TYR A 335 1.20 13.47 -11.83
CA TYR A 335 0.23 13.09 -12.87
C TYR A 335 -1.21 12.85 -12.37
N TYR A 336 -1.42 12.65 -11.07
CA TYR A 336 -2.73 12.32 -10.47
C TYR A 336 -3.62 13.55 -10.19
N ARG A 337 -3.27 14.71 -10.74
CA ARG A 337 -4.04 15.94 -10.46
C ARG A 337 -5.44 15.90 -11.04
N GLY A 338 -6.43 16.26 -10.24
CA GLY A 338 -7.84 16.28 -10.63
C GLY A 338 -8.46 14.90 -10.88
N THR A 339 -7.88 13.82 -10.33
CA THR A 339 -8.38 12.45 -10.53
C THR A 339 -9.35 11.96 -9.46
N ALA A 340 -9.62 12.72 -8.40
CA ALA A 340 -10.50 12.29 -7.30
C ALA A 340 -11.39 13.44 -6.81
N THR A 341 -12.70 13.33 -7.02
CA THR A 341 -13.67 14.34 -6.55
C THR A 341 -14.22 14.00 -5.17
N TYR A 342 -14.41 12.70 -4.91
CA TYR A 342 -14.98 12.14 -3.68
C TYR A 342 -13.91 11.42 -2.86
N TRP A 343 -14.16 11.22 -1.57
CA TRP A 343 -13.22 10.49 -0.72
C TRP A 343 -12.98 9.03 -1.16
N ASN A 344 -13.99 8.34 -1.69
CA ASN A 344 -13.84 6.99 -2.23
C ASN A 344 -13.11 6.95 -3.58
N ASP A 345 -12.97 8.07 -4.27
CA ASP A 345 -12.06 8.15 -5.42
C ASP A 345 -10.59 7.99 -4.97
N LEU A 346 -10.27 8.13 -3.69
CA LEU A 346 -8.92 7.85 -3.19
C LEU A 346 -8.62 6.35 -3.10
N ASN A 347 -9.62 5.48 -3.23
CA ASN A 347 -9.45 4.02 -3.26
C ASN A 347 -8.56 3.62 -4.44
N GLY A 348 -7.47 2.91 -4.15
CA GLY A 348 -6.48 2.50 -5.15
C GLY A 348 -5.67 3.65 -5.77
N ARG A 349 -5.89 4.90 -5.33
CA ARG A 349 -5.14 6.09 -5.79
C ARG A 349 -4.21 6.62 -4.71
N TRP A 350 -4.74 6.76 -3.50
CA TRP A 350 -3.98 7.20 -2.32
C TRP A 350 -3.28 6.03 -1.63
N ALA A 351 -4.05 4.98 -1.35
CA ALA A 351 -3.57 3.73 -0.76
C ALA A 351 -3.85 2.59 -1.74
N VAL A 352 -2.94 1.64 -1.86
CA VAL A 352 -3.02 0.48 -2.78
C VAL A 352 -2.93 -0.82 -1.97
N PRO A 353 -3.83 -1.81 -2.15
CA PRO A 353 -4.94 -1.83 -3.11
C PRO A 353 -6.09 -0.86 -2.76
N GLY A 354 -6.24 -0.49 -1.49
CA GLY A 354 -7.09 0.63 -1.05
C GLY A 354 -8.60 0.48 -1.23
N ASP A 355 -9.11 -0.74 -1.44
CA ASP A 355 -10.54 -0.99 -1.51
C ASP A 355 -11.22 -0.57 -0.20
N GLY A 356 -12.24 0.28 -0.29
CA GLY A 356 -12.94 0.81 0.89
C GLY A 356 -12.14 1.84 1.69
N TYR A 357 -11.00 2.34 1.18
CA TYR A 357 -10.13 3.28 1.89
C TYR A 357 -10.87 4.56 2.30
N GLY A 358 -11.44 5.28 1.33
CA GLY A 358 -12.21 6.50 1.55
C GLY A 358 -13.42 6.28 2.45
N GLU A 359 -14.14 5.18 2.23
CA GLU A 359 -15.28 4.77 3.06
C GLU A 359 -14.85 4.55 4.52
N SER A 360 -13.69 3.92 4.74
CA SER A 360 -13.17 3.67 6.09
C SER A 360 -12.78 4.96 6.82
N ILE A 361 -12.27 5.98 6.11
CA ILE A 361 -11.99 7.29 6.72
C ILE A 361 -13.30 7.90 7.25
N ILE A 362 -14.37 7.81 6.47
CA ILE A 362 -15.67 8.34 6.90
C ILE A 362 -16.25 7.49 8.03
N ARG A 363 -16.38 6.17 7.83
CA ARG A 363 -17.05 5.25 8.74
C ARG A 363 -16.31 5.06 10.06
N ASP A 364 -15.01 4.81 9.99
CA ASP A 364 -14.24 4.31 11.13
C ASP A 364 -13.59 5.44 11.94
N TYR A 365 -13.59 6.67 11.41
CA TYR A 365 -13.00 7.84 12.05
C TYR A 365 -14.00 9.00 12.09
N TRP A 366 -14.34 9.63 10.96
CA TRP A 366 -15.14 10.87 10.96
C TRP A 366 -16.52 10.68 11.62
N GLN A 367 -17.25 9.60 11.30
CA GLN A 367 -18.55 9.30 11.91
C GLN A 367 -18.46 9.06 13.41
N LYS A 368 -17.35 8.51 13.92
CA LYS A 368 -17.16 8.32 15.36
C LYS A 368 -17.01 9.66 16.08
N ILE A 369 -16.24 10.58 15.52
CA ILE A 369 -16.10 11.94 16.06
C ILE A 369 -17.45 12.65 16.00
N TYR A 370 -18.15 12.56 14.87
CA TYR A 370 -19.46 13.17 14.70
C TYR A 370 -20.48 12.65 15.73
N ASN A 371 -20.60 11.33 15.88
CA ASN A 371 -21.55 10.73 16.81
C ASN A 371 -21.21 10.97 18.28
N TYR A 372 -19.93 11.14 18.62
CA TYR A 372 -19.51 11.47 19.99
C TYR A 372 -20.02 12.84 20.45
N ASN A 373 -20.22 13.77 19.52
CA ASN A 373 -20.63 15.15 19.80
C ASN A 373 -22.15 15.39 19.64
N ARG A 374 -22.97 14.33 19.61
CA ARG A 374 -24.40 14.42 19.30
C ARG A 374 -25.30 13.69 20.30
#